data_AF-A0AA87ZN02-F1
#
_entry.id   AF-A0AA87ZN02-F1
#
_cell.length_a   1.000
_cell.length_b   1.000
_cell.length_c   1.000
_cell.angle_alpha   90.00
_cell.angle_beta   90.00
_cell.angle_gamma   90.00
#
_symmetry.space_group_name_H-M   'P 1'
#
loop_
_entity.id
_entity.type
_entity.pdbx_description
1 polymer ?
#
loop_
_entity_poly.entity_id
_entity_poly.type
_entity_poly.pdbx_seq_one_letter_code
_entity_poly.pdbx_strand_id
1 'polypeptide(L)'
;MDYVEIVEWGVVFEDKIPNKHDALVLIWNNIREADRIDYSTMNNSLTDLLILKTFKIHSRVSRAPKIIEIKWKRPNTWWIKVNMDEAANGSPGIAGCGGIFRTYRGFYKGCFAKPLGVLYAFEVELWGVITAVKYVIKFHWTHLWFECNAIYMVDLLQNKSTNVLWKFLTRWVRAMNYLQENTYYVSHVFR
;
A
#
# COMPACT_ATOMS: atom_id res chain seq x y z
N MET A 1 19.66 19.52 -22.06
CA MET A 1 19.67 18.20 -22.70
C MET A 1 20.74 17.40 -22.00
N ASP A 2 20.31 16.52 -21.12
CA ASP A 2 21.21 15.68 -20.35
C ASP A 2 21.71 14.52 -21.23
N TYR A 3 22.90 14.00 -20.93
CA TYR A 3 23.56 12.94 -21.70
C TYR A 3 22.68 11.69 -21.92
N VAL A 4 21.76 11.42 -21.00
CA VAL A 4 20.82 10.28 -21.05
C VAL A 4 19.78 10.44 -22.17
N GLU A 5 19.26 11.66 -22.40
CA GLU A 5 18.31 11.91 -23.49
C GLU A 5 18.98 11.65 -24.85
N ILE A 6 20.22 12.10 -25.02
CA ILE A 6 20.96 11.97 -26.29
C ILE A 6 21.16 10.50 -26.69
N VAL A 7 21.39 9.60 -25.72
CA VAL A 7 21.60 8.17 -25.97
C VAL A 7 20.30 7.47 -26.37
N GLU A 8 19.15 7.81 -25.76
CA GLU A 8 17.85 7.25 -26.17
C GLU A 8 17.44 7.69 -27.58
N TRP A 9 17.64 8.97 -27.93
CA TRP A 9 17.35 9.47 -29.27
C TRP A 9 18.28 8.86 -30.33
N GLY A 10 19.56 8.61 -30.00
CA GLY A 10 20.51 7.91 -30.88
C GLY A 10 20.10 6.48 -31.20
N VAL A 11 19.63 5.71 -30.20
CA VAL A 11 19.16 4.33 -30.43
C VAL A 11 17.89 4.28 -31.29
N VAL A 12 16.96 5.22 -31.10
CA VAL A 12 15.67 5.24 -31.80
C VAL A 12 15.81 5.65 -33.27
N PHE A 13 16.79 6.49 -33.61
CA PHE A 13 17.04 6.96 -34.98
C PHE A 13 18.36 6.46 -35.58
N GLU A 14 18.98 5.43 -34.98
CA GLU A 14 20.25 4.85 -35.43
C GLU A 14 21.36 5.90 -35.62
N ASP A 15 21.52 6.80 -34.65
CA ASP A 15 22.47 7.91 -34.64
C ASP A 15 22.31 8.92 -35.80
N LYS A 16 21.18 8.86 -36.53
CA LYS A 16 20.83 9.87 -37.54
C LYS A 16 20.07 11.01 -36.89
N ILE A 17 20.31 12.24 -37.34
CA ILE A 17 19.50 13.39 -36.96
C ILE A 17 18.17 13.27 -37.71
N PRO A 18 17.04 12.97 -37.03
CA PRO A 18 15.78 12.85 -37.72
C PRO A 18 15.35 14.20 -38.29
N ASN A 19 14.80 14.19 -39.50
CA ASN A 19 14.10 15.38 -39.98
C ASN A 19 12.83 15.57 -39.12
N LYS A 20 12.31 16.81 -39.10
CA LYS A 20 11.13 17.16 -38.28
C LYS A 20 9.92 16.28 -38.59
N HIS A 21 9.76 15.81 -39.82
CA HIS A 21 8.65 14.97 -40.23
C HIS A 21 8.74 13.58 -39.60
N ASP A 22 9.89 12.93 -39.70
CA ASP A 22 10.11 11.57 -39.17
C ASP A 22 9.98 11.54 -37.65
N ALA A 23 10.47 12.58 -36.97
CA ALA A 23 10.28 12.72 -35.52
C ALA A 23 8.79 12.85 -35.15
N LEU A 24 8.02 13.64 -35.89
CA LEU A 24 6.58 13.80 -35.66
C LEU A 24 5.82 12.50 -35.93
N VAL A 25 6.15 11.78 -37.01
CA VAL A 25 5.53 10.49 -37.35
C VAL A 25 5.80 9.46 -36.26
N LEU A 26 7.03 9.38 -35.76
CA LEU A 26 7.39 8.47 -34.68
C LEU A 26 6.59 8.76 -33.40
N ILE A 27 6.55 10.04 -32.97
CA ILE A 27 5.80 10.45 -31.78
C ILE A 27 4.32 10.06 -31.93
N TRP A 28 3.72 10.34 -33.09
CA TRP A 28 2.33 9.98 -33.35
C TRP A 28 2.07 8.47 -33.33
N ASN A 29 2.98 7.67 -33.86
CA ASN A 29 2.87 6.21 -33.84
C ASN A 29 2.97 5.67 -32.41
N ASN A 30 3.92 6.16 -31.61
CA ASN A 30 4.06 5.76 -30.21
C ASN A 30 2.83 6.11 -29.39
N ILE A 31 2.25 7.31 -29.60
CA ILE A 31 1.01 7.72 -28.93
C ILE A 31 -0.14 6.78 -29.28
N ARG A 32 -0.30 6.41 -30.56
CA ARG A 32 -1.36 5.50 -31.01
C ARG A 32 -1.19 4.08 -30.48
N GLU A 33 0.04 3.57 -30.47
CA GLU A 33 0.32 2.24 -29.92
C GLU A 33 0.08 2.20 -28.41
N ALA A 34 0.47 3.25 -27.67
CA ALA A 34 0.16 3.39 -26.26
C ALA A 34 -1.36 3.42 -25.99
N ASP A 35 -2.14 4.18 -26.75
CA ASP A 35 -3.61 4.23 -26.64
C ASP A 35 -4.27 2.86 -26.88
N ARG A 36 -3.72 2.06 -27.82
CA ARG A 36 -4.24 0.71 -28.10
C ARG A 36 -3.99 -0.28 -26.97
N ILE A 37 -2.83 -0.18 -26.32
CA ILE A 37 -2.38 -1.11 -25.28
C ILE A 37 -2.93 -0.72 -23.91
N ASP A 38 -3.11 0.57 -23.67
CA ASP A 38 -3.46 1.07 -22.34
C ASP A 38 -4.93 0.80 -21.99
N TYR A 39 -5.14 0.36 -20.75
CA TYR A 39 -6.46 0.16 -20.14
C TYR A 39 -6.74 1.15 -19.01
N SER A 40 -5.81 2.05 -18.73
CA SER A 40 -5.92 3.05 -17.68
C SER A 40 -7.01 4.08 -17.95
N THR A 41 -7.35 4.85 -16.92
CA THR A 41 -8.38 5.88 -16.97
C THR A 41 -7.77 7.25 -16.67
N MET A 42 -8.33 8.29 -17.27
CA MET A 42 -7.91 9.67 -17.03
C MET A 42 -8.22 10.15 -15.61
N ASN A 43 -7.51 11.17 -15.10
CA ASN A 43 -7.77 11.77 -13.78
C ASN A 43 -9.01 12.67 -13.77
N ASN A 44 -9.85 12.61 -14.81
CA ASN A 44 -11.05 13.42 -15.01
C ASN A 44 -10.82 14.93 -14.86
N SER A 45 -9.61 15.43 -15.17
CA SER A 45 -9.30 16.85 -15.21
C SER A 45 -9.62 17.45 -16.59
N LEU A 46 -9.91 18.75 -16.66
CA LEU A 46 -10.06 19.45 -17.94
C LEU A 46 -8.77 19.41 -18.76
N THR A 47 -7.62 19.50 -18.09
CA THR A 47 -6.30 19.43 -18.71
C THR A 47 -6.08 18.08 -19.38
N ASP A 48 -6.35 16.98 -18.68
CA ASP A 48 -6.25 15.62 -19.22
C ASP A 48 -7.20 15.46 -20.43
N LEU A 49 -8.42 15.95 -20.32
CA LEU A 49 -9.39 15.90 -21.42
C LEU A 49 -8.90 16.64 -22.66
N LEU A 50 -8.33 17.83 -22.49
CA LEU A 50 -7.78 18.62 -23.58
C LEU A 50 -6.58 17.93 -24.22
N ILE A 51 -5.66 17.39 -23.42
CA ILE A 51 -4.49 16.64 -23.93
C ILE A 51 -4.95 15.43 -24.75
N LEU A 52 -5.82 14.59 -24.18
CA LEU A 52 -6.30 13.38 -24.86
C LEU A 52 -7.06 13.72 -26.15
N LYS A 53 -7.89 14.77 -26.16
CA LYS A 53 -8.57 15.24 -27.36
C LYS A 53 -7.61 15.80 -28.41
N THR A 54 -6.61 16.58 -28.02
CA THR A 54 -5.59 17.12 -28.93
C THR A 54 -4.85 15.97 -29.64
N PHE A 55 -4.55 14.90 -28.93
CA PHE A 55 -3.89 13.72 -29.48
C PHE A 55 -4.84 12.64 -30.05
N LYS A 56 -6.16 12.89 -30.07
CA LYS A 56 -7.17 11.93 -30.55
C LYS A 56 -7.06 10.54 -29.89
N ILE A 57 -6.68 10.52 -28.61
CA ILE A 57 -6.57 9.32 -27.77
C ILE A 57 -7.95 9.00 -27.17
N HIS A 58 -8.27 7.72 -26.98
CA HIS A 58 -9.56 7.33 -26.39
C HIS A 58 -9.61 7.72 -24.91
N SER A 59 -10.42 8.73 -24.58
CA SER A 59 -10.60 9.16 -23.19
C SER A 59 -11.49 8.18 -22.41
N ARG A 60 -10.87 7.36 -21.55
CA ARG A 60 -11.59 6.51 -20.59
C ARG A 60 -11.76 7.27 -19.28
N VAL A 61 -12.96 7.74 -19.01
CA VAL A 61 -13.27 8.43 -17.75
C VAL A 61 -13.02 7.51 -16.56
N SER A 62 -12.31 7.99 -15.54
CA SER A 62 -12.22 7.24 -14.28
C SER A 62 -13.58 7.24 -13.61
N ARG A 63 -13.94 6.11 -13.01
CA ARG A 63 -15.18 6.05 -12.22
C ARG A 63 -15.01 6.96 -11.02
N ALA A 64 -16.06 7.73 -10.71
CA ALA A 64 -16.08 8.53 -9.49
C ALA A 64 -15.76 7.61 -8.29
N PRO A 65 -14.88 8.04 -7.37
CA PRO A 65 -14.54 7.24 -6.22
C PRO A 65 -15.81 6.96 -5.42
N LYS A 66 -16.01 5.70 -5.05
CA LYS A 66 -17.11 5.32 -4.17
C LYS A 66 -16.74 5.73 -2.75
N ILE A 67 -17.34 6.80 -2.26
CA ILE A 67 -17.18 7.22 -0.86
C ILE A 67 -17.99 6.26 0.01
N ILE A 68 -17.30 5.51 0.86
CA ILE A 68 -17.92 4.59 1.83
C ILE A 68 -17.64 5.13 3.22
N GLU A 69 -18.69 5.35 4.00
CA GLU A 69 -18.54 5.74 5.40
C GLU A 69 -18.02 4.55 6.21
N ILE A 70 -16.80 4.69 6.76
CA ILE A 70 -16.20 3.67 7.62
C ILE A 70 -16.33 4.12 9.06
N LYS A 71 -17.28 3.54 9.79
CA LYS A 71 -17.46 3.77 11.22
C LYS A 71 -16.58 2.83 12.03
N TRP A 72 -15.99 3.36 13.09
CA TRP A 72 -15.33 2.53 14.09
C TRP A 72 -16.34 1.56 14.70
N LYS A 73 -16.09 0.25 14.56
CA LYS A 73 -16.91 -0.80 15.16
C LYS A 73 -16.45 -1.11 16.58
N ARG A 74 -17.38 -1.06 17.53
CA ARG A 74 -17.12 -1.40 18.92
C ARG A 74 -16.78 -2.89 19.07
N PRO A 75 -15.68 -3.28 19.74
CA PRO A 75 -15.39 -4.67 20.04
C PRO A 75 -16.24 -5.17 21.21
N ASN A 76 -16.24 -6.49 21.43
CA ASN A 76 -16.92 -7.10 22.56
C ASN A 76 -16.37 -6.57 23.91
N THR A 77 -17.20 -6.65 24.96
CA THR A 77 -16.78 -6.27 26.31
C THR A 77 -15.48 -6.97 26.70
N TRP A 78 -14.56 -6.25 27.34
CA TRP A 78 -13.21 -6.70 27.74
C TRP A 78 -12.17 -6.81 26.62
N TRP A 79 -12.56 -6.61 25.36
CA TRP A 79 -11.61 -6.64 24.25
C TRP A 79 -10.87 -5.31 24.11
N ILE A 80 -9.62 -5.41 23.69
CA ILE A 80 -8.79 -4.30 23.26
C ILE A 80 -8.68 -4.35 21.75
N LYS A 81 -9.09 -3.26 21.12
CA LYS A 81 -8.99 -3.07 19.69
C LYS A 81 -7.64 -2.46 19.34
N VAL A 82 -6.94 -3.11 18.41
CA VAL A 82 -5.63 -2.76 17.90
C VAL A 82 -5.84 -2.21 16.49
N ASN A 83 -5.80 -0.89 16.38
CA ASN A 83 -5.88 -0.18 15.12
C ASN A 83 -4.47 0.18 14.68
N MET A 84 -4.00 -0.39 13.57
CA MET A 84 -2.68 -0.09 13.03
C MET A 84 -2.79 0.81 11.80
N ASP A 85 -1.71 1.54 11.55
CA ASP A 85 -1.56 2.33 10.35
C ASP A 85 -0.11 2.30 9.90
N GLU A 86 0.06 2.20 8.59
CA GLU A 86 1.32 1.97 7.92
C GLU A 86 1.48 3.01 6.84
N ALA A 87 2.68 3.58 6.74
CA ALA A 87 3.02 4.55 5.71
C ALA A 87 4.34 4.16 5.06
N ALA A 88 4.35 4.10 3.74
CA ALA A 88 5.55 3.88 2.94
C ALA A 88 5.53 4.83 1.72
N ASN A 89 6.60 5.59 1.53
CA ASN A 89 6.77 6.47 0.39
C ASN A 89 7.62 5.78 -0.69
N GLY A 90 6.99 4.91 -1.46
CA GLY A 90 7.63 4.00 -2.44
C GLY A 90 7.62 2.54 -2.00
N SER A 91 8.07 1.64 -2.89
CA SER A 91 8.18 0.20 -2.59
C SER A 91 9.40 -0.39 -3.33
N PRO A 92 10.61 -0.34 -2.73
CA PRO A 92 10.87 0.09 -1.36
C PRO A 92 10.93 1.62 -1.20
N GLY A 93 10.64 2.12 -0.01
CA GLY A 93 10.56 3.56 0.28
C GLY A 93 10.72 3.88 1.75
N ILE A 94 10.93 5.16 2.09
CA ILE A 94 10.95 5.60 3.50
C ILE A 94 9.60 5.25 4.13
N ALA A 95 9.65 4.51 5.23
CA ALA A 95 8.48 3.91 5.82
C ALA A 95 8.48 3.96 7.35
N GLY A 96 7.28 3.88 7.90
CA GLY A 96 7.01 3.78 9.32
C GLY A 96 5.68 3.09 9.57
N CYS A 97 5.52 2.60 10.79
CA CYS A 97 4.25 2.05 11.25
C CYS A 97 3.84 2.67 12.58
N GLY A 98 2.54 2.67 12.84
CA GLY A 98 1.96 3.12 14.08
C GLY A 98 0.76 2.27 14.45
N GLY A 99 0.33 2.40 15.70
CA GLY A 99 -0.88 1.75 16.14
C GLY A 99 -1.41 2.35 17.42
N ILE A 100 -2.72 2.25 17.60
CA ILE A 100 -3.44 2.69 18.78
C ILE A 100 -4.25 1.53 19.36
N PHE A 101 -4.18 1.41 20.68
CA PHE A 101 -4.90 0.44 21.47
C PHE A 101 -6.08 1.12 22.15
N ARG A 102 -7.28 0.59 21.94
CA ARG A 102 -8.53 1.14 22.48
C ARG A 102 -9.32 0.07 23.21
N THR A 103 -9.94 0.44 24.32
CA THR A 103 -10.90 -0.44 25.01
C THR A 103 -12.18 -0.61 24.18
N TYR A 104 -13.00 -1.58 24.58
CA TYR A 104 -14.36 -1.70 24.08
C TYR A 104 -15.26 -0.47 24.26
N ARG A 105 -14.90 0.51 25.10
CA ARG A 105 -15.64 1.79 25.20
C ARG A 105 -15.04 2.89 24.33
N GLY A 106 -14.03 2.57 23.52
CA GLY A 106 -13.28 3.55 22.72
C GLY A 106 -12.20 4.30 23.50
N PHE A 107 -12.07 4.09 24.82
CA PHE A 107 -11.03 4.74 25.60
C PHE A 107 -9.64 4.30 25.18
N TYR A 108 -8.74 5.27 25.06
CA TYR A 108 -7.32 5.05 24.79
C TYR A 108 -6.66 4.21 25.89
N LYS A 109 -5.83 3.24 25.49
CA LYS A 109 -5.01 2.39 26.37
C LYS A 109 -3.51 2.50 26.10
N GLY A 110 -3.13 2.93 24.91
CA GLY A 110 -1.73 3.04 24.49
C GLY A 110 -1.62 3.31 23.00
N CYS A 111 -0.43 3.70 22.55
CA CYS A 111 -0.09 3.78 21.14
C CYS A 111 1.41 3.54 20.92
N PHE A 112 1.78 3.33 19.66
CA PHE A 112 3.15 3.38 19.20
C PHE A 112 3.23 4.06 17.84
N ALA A 113 4.39 4.64 17.55
CA ALA A 113 4.79 5.11 16.24
C ALA A 113 6.28 4.79 16.10
N LYS A 114 6.67 4.22 14.96
CA LYS A 114 8.03 3.72 14.75
C LYS A 114 8.49 3.98 13.33
N PRO A 115 9.56 4.77 13.13
CA PRO A 115 10.24 4.82 11.83
C PRO A 115 10.93 3.48 11.57
N LEU A 116 10.81 2.96 10.36
CA LEU A 116 11.37 1.66 9.97
C LEU A 116 12.48 1.77 8.91
N GLY A 117 12.72 2.97 8.39
CA GLY A 117 13.72 3.20 7.34
C GLY A 117 13.16 2.87 5.97
N VAL A 118 13.99 2.38 5.06
CA VAL A 118 13.58 2.03 3.70
C VAL A 118 13.12 0.58 3.66
N LEU A 119 11.82 0.35 3.43
CA LEU A 119 11.20 -0.98 3.40
C LEU A 119 10.16 -1.08 2.30
N TYR A 120 9.79 -2.30 1.93
CA TYR A 120 8.60 -2.55 1.11
C TYR A 120 7.33 -2.42 1.97
N ALA A 121 6.21 -2.01 1.35
CA ALA A 121 4.94 -1.84 2.05
C ALA A 121 4.53 -3.08 2.87
N PHE A 122 4.67 -4.29 2.31
CA PHE A 122 4.31 -5.53 3.00
C PHE A 122 5.21 -5.83 4.23
N GLU A 123 6.43 -5.29 4.27
CA GLU A 123 7.32 -5.47 5.43
C GLU A 123 6.92 -4.55 6.58
N VAL A 124 6.43 -3.35 6.24
CA VAL A 124 5.96 -2.34 7.19
C VAL A 124 4.74 -2.86 7.95
N GLU A 125 3.80 -3.44 7.23
CA GLU A 125 2.62 -4.16 7.74
C GLU A 125 2.99 -5.28 8.72
N LEU A 126 3.93 -6.14 8.32
CA LEU A 126 4.40 -7.23 9.18
C LEU A 126 5.07 -6.68 10.44
N TRP A 127 5.85 -5.60 10.31
CA TRP A 127 6.44 -4.88 11.43
C TRP A 127 5.40 -4.24 12.35
N GLY A 128 4.31 -3.69 11.78
CA GLY A 128 3.18 -3.13 12.51
C GLY A 128 2.59 -4.14 13.46
N VAL A 129 2.22 -5.31 12.95
CA VAL A 129 1.66 -6.42 13.76
C VAL A 129 2.66 -6.93 14.80
N ILE A 130 3.91 -7.21 14.41
CA ILE A 130 4.94 -7.67 15.36
C ILE A 130 5.15 -6.65 16.48
N THR A 131 5.15 -5.36 16.15
CA THR A 131 5.32 -4.29 17.14
C THR A 131 4.10 -4.21 18.05
N ALA A 132 2.89 -4.28 17.49
CA ALA A 132 1.66 -4.28 18.29
C ALA A 132 1.61 -5.44 19.28
N VAL A 133 1.96 -6.66 18.84
CA VAL A 133 2.01 -7.84 19.73
C VAL A 133 3.04 -7.68 20.84
N LYS A 134 4.18 -7.04 20.59
CA LYS A 134 5.15 -6.74 21.68
C LYS A 134 4.54 -5.86 22.78
N TYR A 135 3.74 -4.87 22.42
CA TYR A 135 3.05 -4.03 23.42
C TYR A 135 1.98 -4.81 24.16
N VAL A 136 1.21 -5.63 23.43
CA VAL A 136 0.22 -6.54 24.03
C VAL A 136 0.87 -7.46 25.08
N ILE A 137 1.99 -8.11 24.72
CA ILE A 137 2.76 -8.97 25.64
C ILE A 137 3.20 -8.18 26.87
N LYS A 138 3.77 -6.99 26.66
CA LYS A 138 4.25 -6.12 27.73
C LYS A 138 3.15 -5.71 28.72
N PHE A 139 1.91 -5.53 28.24
CA PHE A 139 0.78 -5.11 29.06
C PHE A 139 -0.14 -6.26 29.48
N HIS A 140 0.22 -7.51 29.16
CA HIS A 140 -0.54 -8.71 29.50
C HIS A 140 -2.00 -8.66 29.03
N TRP A 141 -2.24 -8.18 27.82
CA TRP A 141 -3.58 -8.12 27.25
C TRP A 141 -3.96 -9.42 26.55
N THR A 142 -5.10 -9.99 26.91
CA THR A 142 -5.48 -11.36 26.54
C THR A 142 -6.65 -11.47 25.55
N HIS A 143 -7.38 -10.38 25.32
CA HIS A 143 -8.54 -10.32 24.43
C HIS A 143 -8.35 -9.20 23.39
N LEU A 144 -8.02 -9.57 22.15
CA LEU A 144 -7.47 -8.64 21.17
C LEU A 144 -8.25 -8.66 19.86
N TRP A 145 -8.59 -7.49 19.34
CA TRP A 145 -9.12 -7.37 17.99
C TRP A 145 -8.15 -6.55 17.13
N PHE A 146 -7.45 -7.21 16.21
CA PHE A 146 -6.62 -6.55 15.20
C PHE A 146 -7.45 -6.08 14.00
N GLU A 147 -7.33 -4.79 13.65
CA GLU A 147 -7.80 -4.26 12.37
C GLU A 147 -6.60 -4.02 11.46
N CYS A 148 -6.53 -4.79 10.37
CA CYS A 148 -5.49 -4.69 9.34
C CYS A 148 -6.08 -4.14 8.04
N ASN A 149 -5.34 -3.27 7.38
CA ASN A 149 -5.62 -2.73 6.05
C ASN A 149 -5.14 -3.69 4.92
N ALA A 150 -4.24 -4.62 5.22
CA ALA A 150 -3.70 -5.58 4.26
C ALA A 150 -4.37 -6.96 4.34
N ILE A 151 -4.96 -7.42 3.24
CA ILE A 151 -5.67 -8.72 3.17
C ILE A 151 -4.73 -9.89 3.50
N TYR A 152 -3.50 -9.87 2.98
CA TYR A 152 -2.55 -10.95 3.23
C TYR A 152 -2.15 -11.04 4.72
N MET A 153 -2.13 -9.92 5.45
CA MET A 153 -1.87 -9.93 6.90
C MET A 153 -3.03 -10.57 7.67
N VAL A 154 -4.27 -10.32 7.24
CA VAL A 154 -5.45 -10.99 7.78
C VAL A 154 -5.35 -12.50 7.55
N ASP A 155 -4.99 -12.91 6.34
CA ASP A 155 -4.80 -14.33 6.00
C ASP A 155 -3.70 -15.00 6.85
N LEU A 156 -2.53 -14.37 6.98
CA LEU A 156 -1.42 -14.86 7.80
C LEU A 156 -1.85 -15.07 9.27
N LEU A 157 -2.59 -14.11 9.83
CA LEU A 157 -3.06 -14.18 11.22
C LEU A 157 -4.15 -15.25 11.38
N GLN A 158 -5.16 -15.28 10.51
CA GLN A 158 -6.27 -16.24 10.60
C GLN A 158 -5.80 -17.68 10.43
N ASN A 159 -4.94 -17.92 9.42
CA ASN A 159 -4.42 -19.25 9.11
C ASN A 159 -3.23 -19.63 10.00
N LYS A 160 -2.79 -18.75 10.90
CA LYS A 160 -1.62 -18.95 11.77
C LYS A 160 -0.37 -19.33 10.97
N SER A 161 -0.25 -18.78 9.77
CA SER A 161 0.78 -19.16 8.81
C SER A 161 2.15 -18.66 9.26
N THR A 162 3.18 -19.46 9.02
CA THR A 162 4.59 -19.08 9.20
C THR A 162 5.24 -18.63 7.89
N ASN A 163 4.45 -18.47 6.82
CA ASN A 163 4.91 -18.04 5.50
C ASN A 163 5.17 -16.52 5.47
N VAL A 164 6.20 -16.12 6.21
CA VAL A 164 6.74 -14.75 6.25
C VAL A 164 8.19 -14.80 5.79
N LEU A 165 8.76 -13.67 5.37
CA LEU A 165 10.18 -13.63 5.03
C LEU A 165 11.03 -14.13 6.20
N TRP A 166 12.04 -14.94 5.89
CA TRP A 166 12.93 -15.59 6.88
C TRP A 166 13.49 -14.61 7.91
N LYS A 167 13.81 -13.36 7.52
CA LYS A 167 14.33 -12.31 8.41
C LYS A 167 13.35 -11.89 9.51
N PHE A 168 12.06 -12.17 9.36
CA PHE A 168 11.01 -11.89 10.33
C PHE A 168 10.57 -13.13 11.11
N LEU A 169 10.92 -14.33 10.65
CA LEU A 169 10.36 -15.59 11.12
C LEU A 169 10.43 -15.75 12.65
N THR A 170 11.59 -15.51 13.27
CA THR A 170 11.75 -15.65 14.73
C THR A 170 10.82 -14.73 15.52
N ARG A 171 10.66 -13.48 15.06
CA ARG A 171 9.80 -12.48 15.73
C ARG A 171 8.33 -12.81 15.50
N TRP A 172 8.01 -13.25 14.29
CA TRP A 172 6.65 -13.66 13.91
C TRP A 172 6.19 -14.87 14.70
N VAL A 173 6.99 -15.94 14.76
CA VAL A 173 6.68 -17.15 15.53
C VAL A 173 6.47 -16.82 17.01
N ARG A 174 7.33 -15.98 17.61
CA ARG A 174 7.14 -15.53 19.00
C ARG A 174 5.83 -14.77 19.19
N ALA A 175 5.47 -13.90 18.25
CA ALA A 175 4.21 -13.17 18.29
C ALA A 175 3.01 -14.13 18.16
N MET A 176 3.07 -15.06 17.22
CA MET A 176 2.01 -16.05 16.99
C MET A 176 1.82 -16.99 18.17
N ASN A 177 2.89 -17.46 18.82
CA ASN A 177 2.78 -18.30 20.02
C ASN A 177 1.98 -17.58 21.11
N TYR A 178 2.29 -16.31 21.37
CA TYR A 178 1.53 -15.53 22.34
C TYR A 178 0.06 -15.35 21.92
N LEU A 179 -0.20 -15.03 20.65
CA LEU A 179 -1.56 -14.89 20.16
C LEU A 179 -2.35 -16.21 20.25
N GLN A 180 -1.70 -17.36 20.07
CA GLN A 180 -2.33 -18.68 20.19
C GLN A 180 -2.66 -19.07 21.63
N GLU A 181 -1.91 -18.57 22.60
CA GLU A 181 -2.19 -18.72 24.04
C GLU A 181 -3.32 -17.79 24.52
N ASN A 182 -3.76 -16.85 23.69
CA ASN A 182 -4.71 -15.80 24.04
C ASN A 182 -5.91 -15.76 23.07
N THR A 183 -6.94 -15.00 23.43
CA THR A 183 -8.11 -14.81 22.56
C THR A 183 -7.86 -13.62 21.63
N TYR A 184 -7.84 -13.87 20.32
CA TYR A 184 -7.76 -12.79 19.34
C TYR A 184 -8.72 -12.98 18.17
N TYR A 185 -9.07 -11.86 17.56
CA TYR A 185 -9.84 -11.75 16.34
C TYR A 185 -9.13 -10.79 15.40
N VAL A 186 -9.25 -11.01 14.10
CA VAL A 186 -8.69 -10.15 13.07
C VAL A 186 -9.74 -9.87 12.01
N SER A 187 -9.81 -8.62 11.58
CA SER A 187 -10.67 -8.20 10.49
C SER A 187 -9.92 -7.28 9.53
N HIS A 188 -10.32 -7.36 8.26
CA HIS A 188 -9.87 -6.42 7.25
C HIS A 188 -10.65 -5.09 7.35
N VAL A 189 -9.96 -3.98 7.13
CA VAL A 189 -10.57 -2.66 6.95
C VAL A 189 -10.15 -2.12 5.59
N PHE A 190 -11.11 -1.96 4.70
CA PHE A 190 -10.93 -1.19 3.46
C PHE A 190 -10.80 0.29 3.85
N ARG A 191 -9.72 0.94 3.46
CA ARG A 191 -9.55 2.40 3.52
C ARG A 191 -9.44 2.95 2.11
#